data_AF-D6WWS0-F1
#
_entry.id   AF-D6WWS0-F1
#
_cell.length_a   1.000
_cell.length_b   1.000
_cell.length_c   1.000
_cell.angle_alpha   90.00
_cell.angle_beta   90.00
_cell.angle_gamma   90.00
#
_symmetry.space_group_name_H-M   'P 1'
#
loop_
_entity.id
_entity.type
_entity.pdbx_description
1 polymer ?
#
loop_
_entity_poly.entity_id
_entity_poly.type
_entity_poly.pdbx_seq_one_letter_code
_entity_poly.pdbx_strand_id
1 'polypeptide(L)'
;MEAMECYNCTGTEDCNKDSVFDDTVTCEGICMWGTMYTPNQPPLLGERFMACYEGTEDEAYKYCYNLQQFRQGFCNTCDDEDLCNYH
;
A
#
# COMPACT_ATOMS: atom_id res chain seq x y z
N MET A 1 -13.28 -6.59 -11.80
CA MET A 1 -12.81 -5.21 -11.65
C MET A 1 -12.30 -4.75 -12.99
N GLU A 2 -12.42 -3.46 -13.29
CA GLU A 2 -11.69 -2.88 -14.41
C GLU A 2 -10.21 -2.71 -14.00
N ALA A 3 -9.30 -2.69 -14.98
CA ALA A 3 -7.90 -2.45 -14.69
C ALA A 3 -7.72 -0.97 -14.28
N MET A 4 -6.97 -0.74 -13.20
CA MET A 4 -6.65 0.59 -12.68
C MET A 4 -5.14 0.78 -12.54
N GLU A 5 -4.68 2.02 -12.53
CA GLU A 5 -3.30 2.36 -12.19
C GLU A 5 -3.15 2.61 -10.69
N CYS A 6 -2.10 2.06 -10.07
CA CYS A 6 -1.74 2.32 -8.67
C CYS A 6 -0.29 2.78 -8.59
N TYR A 7 0.05 3.62 -7.60
CA TYR A 7 1.45 3.82 -7.23
C TYR A 7 2.02 2.53 -6.62
N ASN A 8 3.27 2.22 -6.95
CA ASN A 8 3.95 1.02 -6.49
C ASN A 8 5.35 1.34 -5.96
N CYS A 9 5.53 1.34 -4.65
CA CYS A 9 6.80 1.68 -4.03
C CYS A 9 6.93 1.00 -2.65
N THR A 10 8.16 0.91 -2.17
CA THR A 10 8.46 0.49 -0.79
C THR A 10 9.60 1.33 -0.24
N GLY A 11 9.52 1.73 1.02
CA GLY A 11 10.54 2.55 1.69
C GLY A 11 10.10 4.00 1.85
N THR A 12 10.54 4.64 2.94
CA THR A 12 10.05 5.97 3.32
C THR A 12 10.56 7.09 2.41
N GLU A 13 11.74 6.93 1.80
CA GLU A 13 12.31 7.88 0.83
C GLU A 13 11.70 7.69 -0.57
N ASP A 14 11.46 6.44 -0.97
CA ASP A 14 10.96 6.07 -2.29
C ASP A 14 9.44 6.26 -2.41
N CYS A 15 8.69 5.98 -1.35
CA CYS A 15 7.26 6.25 -1.24
C CYS A 15 6.93 7.66 -0.75
N ASN A 16 7.81 8.62 -1.02
CA ASN A 16 7.55 10.01 -0.68
C ASN A 16 7.09 10.79 -1.90
N LYS A 17 6.37 11.89 -1.62
CA LYS A 17 5.67 12.69 -2.63
C LYS A 17 6.54 13.08 -3.81
N ASP A 18 7.84 13.28 -3.61
CA ASP A 18 8.77 13.78 -4.63
C ASP A 18 9.44 12.66 -5.45
N SER A 19 9.30 11.39 -5.03
CA SER A 19 9.99 10.23 -5.60
C SER A 19 9.06 9.23 -6.30
N VAL A 20 7.77 9.21 -5.95
CA VAL A 20 6.83 8.15 -6.36
C VAL A 20 6.23 8.31 -7.77
N PHE A 21 6.45 9.46 -8.42
CA PHE A 21 5.76 9.83 -9.65
C PHE A 21 6.08 8.96 -10.87
N ASP A 22 7.18 8.21 -10.84
CA ASP A 22 7.62 7.37 -11.97
C ASP A 22 7.32 5.87 -11.78
N ASP A 23 6.90 5.43 -10.60
CA ASP A 23 6.64 4.01 -10.30
C ASP A 23 5.14 3.75 -10.12
N THR A 24 4.45 3.55 -11.25
CA THR A 24 3.05 3.09 -11.29
C THR A 24 2.94 1.67 -11.84
N VAL A 25 1.88 0.97 -11.46
CA VAL A 25 1.54 -0.36 -11.97
C VAL A 25 0.07 -0.39 -12.37
N THR A 26 -0.22 -0.97 -13.53
CA THR A 26 -1.59 -1.27 -13.98
C THR A 26 -1.99 -2.66 -13.51
N CYS A 27 -3.14 -2.79 -12.86
CA CYS A 27 -3.62 -4.07 -12.33
C CYS A 27 -5.15 -4.15 -12.27
N GLU A 28 -5.69 -5.36 -12.36
CA GLU A 28 -7.10 -5.65 -12.06
C GLU A 28 -7.24 -5.92 -10.55
N GLY A 29 -6.97 -4.90 -9.74
CA GLY A 29 -6.78 -5.04 -8.30
C GLY A 29 -7.31 -3.86 -7.49
N ILE A 30 -6.82 -3.74 -6.27
CA ILE A 30 -7.14 -2.67 -5.33
C ILE A 30 -5.85 -1.97 -4.95
N CYS A 31 -5.83 -0.65 -5.06
CA CYS A 31 -4.68 0.11 -4.64
C CYS A 31 -4.63 0.16 -3.10
N MET A 32 -3.45 -0.12 -2.55
CA MET A 32 -3.20 -0.08 -1.12
C MET A 32 -2.08 0.91 -0.81
N TRP A 33 -2.13 1.47 0.40
CA TRP A 33 -1.02 2.22 0.97
C TRP A 33 -0.96 2.02 2.48
N GLY A 34 0.22 2.21 3.04
CA GLY A 34 0.37 2.11 4.47
C GLY A 34 1.81 2.19 4.94
N THR A 35 2.05 1.62 6.12
CA THR A 35 3.38 1.49 6.70
C THR A 35 3.51 0.10 7.29
N MET A 36 4.59 -0.59 6.95
CA MET A 36 4.97 -1.87 7.54
C MET A 36 6.02 -1.67 8.62
N TYR A 37 5.95 -2.46 9.67
CA TYR A 37 6.93 -2.52 10.74
C TYR A 37 7.69 -3.83 10.63
N THR A 38 8.98 -3.70 10.42
CA THR A 38 9.92 -4.81 10.34
C THR A 38 10.11 -5.40 11.74
N PRO A 39 10.05 -6.73 11.90
CA PRO A 39 10.37 -7.36 13.17
C PRO A 39 11.76 -6.94 13.63
N ASN A 40 11.87 -6.44 14.87
CA ASN A 40 13.09 -5.91 15.49
C ASN A 40 13.51 -4.48 15.15
N GLN A 41 12.71 -3.70 14.40
CA GLN A 41 12.91 -2.26 14.31
C GLN A 41 12.02 -1.49 15.30
N PRO A 42 12.50 -0.37 15.87
CA PRO A 42 11.65 0.53 16.64
C PRO A 42 10.40 0.92 15.82
N PRO A 43 9.21 1.04 16.43
CA PRO A 43 7.97 1.40 15.73
C PRO A 43 8.04 2.74 14.96
N LEU A 44 9.02 3.58 15.30
CA LEU A 44 9.28 4.86 14.64
C LEU A 44 10.00 4.72 13.28
N LEU A 45 10.46 3.52 12.91
CA LEU A 45 11.17 3.22 11.66
C LEU A 45 10.33 2.40 10.67
N GLY A 46 9.01 2.54 10.70
CA GLY A 46 8.17 1.86 9.72
C GLY A 46 8.48 2.29 8.29
N GLU A 47 8.40 1.35 7.35
CA GLU A 47 8.60 1.58 5.92
C GLU A 47 7.25 1.83 5.26
N ARG A 48 7.14 2.96 4.56
CA ARG A 48 5.95 3.23 3.74
C ARG A 48 5.87 2.26 2.57
N PHE A 49 4.66 1.95 2.14
CA PHE A 49 4.42 1.23 0.91
C PHE A 49 3.19 1.78 0.20
N MET A 50 3.21 1.69 -1.12
CA MET A 50 2.06 1.81 -2.01
C MET A 50 2.13 0.60 -2.94
N ALA A 51 1.01 -0.08 -3.18
CA ALA A 51 1.00 -1.28 -4.01
C ALA A 51 -0.36 -1.51 -4.64
N CYS A 52 -0.39 -2.36 -5.65
CA CYS A 52 -1.63 -2.98 -6.10
C CYS A 52 -1.80 -4.38 -5.50
N TYR A 53 -3.01 -4.68 -5.01
CA TYR A 53 -3.42 -5.99 -4.57
C TYR A 53 -4.31 -6.67 -5.62
N GLU A 54 -3.83 -7.72 -6.28
CA GLU A 54 -4.54 -8.46 -7.34
C GLU A 54 -5.62 -9.44 -6.83
N GLY A 55 -6.10 -9.27 -5.59
CA GLY A 55 -7.14 -10.10 -4.99
C GLY A 55 -8.48 -9.37 -4.84
N THR A 56 -9.40 -9.98 -4.11
CA THR A 56 -10.70 -9.36 -3.81
C THR A 56 -10.59 -8.27 -2.75
N GLU A 57 -11.59 -7.39 -2.69
CA GLU A 57 -11.73 -6.36 -1.63
C GLU A 57 -11.68 -6.95 -0.23
N ASP A 58 -12.41 -8.04 -0.01
CA ASP A 58 -12.41 -8.77 1.26
C ASP A 58 -11.02 -9.29 1.65
N GLU A 59 -10.21 -9.71 0.68
CA GLU A 59 -8.85 -10.19 0.91
C GLU A 59 -7.88 -9.04 1.19
N ALA A 60 -8.00 -7.93 0.48
CA ALA A 60 -7.22 -6.71 0.74
C ALA A 60 -7.52 -6.16 2.14
N TYR A 61 -8.80 -6.08 2.55
CA TYR A 61 -9.17 -5.67 3.90
C TYR A 61 -8.66 -6.63 4.97
N LYS A 62 -8.75 -7.96 4.74
CA LYS A 62 -8.18 -8.95 5.67
C LYS A 62 -6.67 -8.78 5.80
N TYR A 63 -5.96 -8.50 4.71
CA TYR A 63 -4.54 -8.21 4.72
C TYR A 63 -4.23 -6.98 5.58
N CYS A 64 -4.90 -5.85 5.32
CA CYS A 64 -4.72 -4.63 6.10
C CYS A 64 -5.07 -4.82 7.59
N TYR A 65 -6.15 -5.56 7.88
CA TYR A 65 -6.56 -5.88 9.25
C TYR A 65 -5.51 -6.71 9.98
N ASN A 66 -4.94 -7.72 9.33
CA ASN A 66 -3.89 -8.55 9.92
C ASN A 66 -2.64 -7.73 10.26
N LEU A 67 -2.22 -6.81 9.38
CA LEU A 67 -1.09 -5.91 9.66
C LEU A 67 -1.31 -5.12 10.95
N GLN A 68 -2.53 -4.60 11.15
CA GLN A 68 -2.90 -3.85 12.35
C GLN A 68 -2.96 -4.76 13.60
N GLN A 69 -3.61 -5.92 13.49
CA GLN A 69 -3.77 -6.86 14.62
C GLN A 69 -2.44 -7.37 15.15
N PHE A 70 -1.50 -7.68 14.26
CA PHE A 70 -0.18 -8.20 14.64
C PHE A 70 0.83 -7.08 14.96
N ARG A 71 0.41 -5.81 14.97
CA ARG A 71 1.28 -4.64 15.12
C ARG A 71 2.46 -4.66 14.12
N GLN A 72 2.18 -5.19 12.93
CA GLN A 72 3.12 -5.28 11.81
C GLN A 72 2.95 -4.12 10.83
N GLY A 73 1.96 -3.24 11.05
CA GLY A 73 1.77 -2.07 10.21
C GLY A 73 0.41 -1.44 10.37
N PHE A 74 0.14 -0.48 9.49
CA PHE A 74 -1.21 -0.07 9.12
C PHE A 74 -1.30 -0.02 7.60
N CYS A 75 -2.51 -0.15 7.09
CA CYS A 75 -2.80 -0.31 5.68
C CYS A 75 -4.21 0.18 5.43
N ASN A 76 -4.41 0.87 4.31
CA ASN A 76 -5.69 1.32 3.78
C ASN A 76 -5.79 0.91 2.31
N THR A 77 -7.01 0.92 1.78
CA THR A 77 -7.37 0.48 0.43
C THR A 77 -8.22 1.53 -0.27
N CYS A 78 -8.17 1.55 -1.60
CA CYS A 78 -9.06 2.32 -2.47
C CYS A 78 -9.15 1.65 -3.86
N ASP A 79 -10.31 1.78 -4.50
CA ASP A 79 -10.64 1.11 -5.77
C ASP A 79 -11.53 1.96 -6.70
N ASP A 80 -11.78 3.21 -6.34
CA ASP A 80 -12.72 4.10 -7.06
C ASP A 80 -12.06 4.88 -8.21
N GLU A 81 -10.74 5.12 -8.16
CA GLU A 81 -10.02 6.01 -9.09
C GLU A 81 -8.57 5.56 -9.34
N ASP A 82 -8.05 5.86 -10.54
CA ASP A 82 -6.62 5.69 -10.84
C ASP A 82 -5.76 6.48 -9.85
N LEU A 83 -4.69 5.84 -9.38
CA LEU A 83 -3.67 6.41 -8.50
C LEU A 83 -4.21 6.88 -7.14
N CYS A 84 -5.34 6.32 -6.70
CA CYS A 84 -6.03 6.71 -5.46
C CYS A 84 -5.20 6.46 -4.18
N ASN A 85 -4.16 5.63 -4.24
CA ASN A 85 -3.30 5.31 -3.10
C ASN A 85 -2.22 6.36 -2.80
N TYR A 86 -2.35 7.57 -3.35
CA TYR A 86 -1.47 8.69 -3.10
C TYR A 86 -1.79 9.40 -1.78
N HIS A 87 -0.94 9.21 -0.77
CA HIS A 87 -1.13 9.74 0.59
C HIS A 87 0.15 10.16 1.29
#